data_AF-A0A925V2G3-F1
#
_entry.id   AF-A0A925V2G3-F1
#
_cell.length_a   1.000
_cell.length_b   1.000
_cell.length_c   1.000
_cell.angle_alpha   90.00
_cell.angle_beta   90.00
_cell.angle_gamma   90.00
#
_symmetry.space_group_name_H-M   'P 1'
#
loop_
_entity.id
_entity.type
_entity.pdbx_description
1 polymer ?
#
loop_
_entity_poly.entity_id
_entity_poly.type
_entity_poly.pdbx_seq_one_letter_code
_entity_poly.pdbx_strand_id
1 'polypeptide(L)'
;LAPFILSIGLLFWPAYRIIGTIIDRLTLELDVVATYKFLLGLMLFPTWLALLASLAGWRWGGWGIAGTVLAAVLAFIALPLAERVREDVQAIRGFLRRDERALAPLLDERAQLLAAFPELAIDRER
;
A
#
# COMPACT_ATOMS: atom_id res chain seq x y z
N LEU A 1 1.35 11.57 17.43
CA LEU A 1 0.82 10.32 16.83
C LEU A 1 1.60 9.90 15.59
N ALA A 2 1.80 10.78 14.61
CA ALA A 2 2.59 10.50 13.40
C ALA A 2 3.95 9.80 13.62
N PRO A 3 4.84 10.23 14.55
CA PRO A 3 6.13 9.54 14.74
C PRO A 3 5.99 8.12 15.30
N PHE A 4 5.00 7.87 16.17
CA PHE A 4 4.72 6.52 16.69
C PHE A 4 4.22 5.58 15.58
N ILE A 5 3.34 6.07 14.73
CA ILE A 5 2.83 5.32 13.57
C ILE A 5 3.98 5.00 12.60
N LEU A 6 4.91 5.94 12.41
CA LEU A 6 6.09 5.76 11.56
C LEU A 6 7.04 4.71 12.12
N SER A 7 7.30 4.72 13.43
CA SER A 7 8.13 3.71 14.11
C SER A 7 7.51 2.31 14.05
N ILE A 8 6.19 2.21 14.28
CA ILE A 8 5.47 0.94 14.17
C ILE A 8 5.46 0.46 12.71
N GLY A 9 5.18 1.35 11.75
CA GLY A 9 5.26 1.06 10.32
C GLY A 9 6.64 0.55 9.92
N LEU A 10 7.71 1.15 10.42
CA LEU A 10 9.09 0.73 10.18
C LEU A 10 9.39 -0.66 10.80
N LEU A 11 8.79 -0.98 11.94
CA LEU A 11 8.93 -2.29 12.59
C LEU A 11 8.28 -3.43 11.79
N PHE A 12 7.16 -3.14 11.12
CA PHE A 12 6.43 -4.10 10.27
C PHE A 12 6.85 -4.07 8.79
N TRP A 13 7.63 -3.06 8.38
CA TRP A 13 8.15 -2.92 7.02
C TRP A 13 8.95 -4.14 6.52
N PRO A 14 9.82 -4.79 7.32
CA PRO A 14 10.55 -5.98 6.88
C PRO A 14 9.62 -7.14 6.52
N ALA A 15 8.59 -7.39 7.35
CA ALA A 15 7.61 -8.43 7.10
C ALA A 15 6.85 -8.17 5.78
N TYR A 16 6.48 -6.91 5.53
CA TYR A 16 5.83 -6.50 4.28
C TYR A 16 6.74 -6.69 3.05
N ARG A 17 8.03 -6.39 3.18
CA ARG A 17 9.03 -6.56 2.10
C ARG A 17 9.28 -8.04 1.79
N ILE A 18 9.29 -8.90 2.81
CA ILE A 18 9.46 -10.34 2.64
C ILE A 18 8.28 -10.91 1.84
N ILE A 19 7.04 -10.53 2.16
CA ILE A 19 5.85 -10.96 1.41
C ILE A 19 5.97 -10.56 -0.07
N GLY A 20 6.31 -9.29 -0.35
CA GLY A 20 6.49 -8.80 -1.72
C GLY A 20 7.56 -9.58 -2.49
N THR A 21 8.71 -9.84 -1.85
CA THR A 21 9.82 -10.58 -2.49
C THR A 21 9.47 -12.03 -2.78
N ILE A 22 8.71 -12.68 -1.88
CA ILE A 22 8.24 -14.06 -2.08
C ILE A 22 7.27 -14.14 -3.25
N ILE A 23 6.32 -13.20 -3.34
CA ILE A 23 5.33 -13.15 -4.42
C ILE A 23 5.99 -12.87 -5.77
N ASP A 24 6.92 -11.91 -5.82
CA ASP A 24 7.65 -11.57 -7.05
C ASP A 24 8.47 -12.76 -7.57
N ARG A 25 8.93 -13.66 -6.68
CA ARG A 25 9.68 -14.87 -7.06
C ARG A 25 8.82 -16.05 -7.48
N LEU A 26 7.53 -16.06 -7.14
CA LEU A 26 6.67 -17.20 -7.42
C LEU A 26 6.03 -17.17 -8.82
N THR A 27 6.23 -16.11 -9.62
CA THR A 27 5.67 -15.97 -10.99
C THR A 27 4.20 -16.42 -11.09
N LEU A 28 3.40 -16.00 -10.11
CA LEU A 28 2.00 -16.40 -9.99
C LEU A 28 1.12 -15.61 -10.95
N GLU A 29 0.14 -16.29 -11.55
CA GLU A 29 -0.95 -15.64 -12.29
C GLU A 29 -1.67 -14.63 -11.40
N LEU A 30 -2.14 -13.52 -12.00
CA LEU A 30 -2.63 -12.33 -11.29
C LEU A 30 -3.72 -12.65 -10.25
N ASP A 31 -4.56 -13.64 -10.54
CA ASP A 31 -5.67 -14.09 -9.70
C ASP A 31 -5.20 -14.89 -8.48
N VAL A 32 -4.11 -15.65 -8.63
CA VAL A 32 -3.49 -16.45 -7.56
C VAL A 32 -2.67 -15.56 -6.61
N VAL A 33 -2.16 -14.42 -7.10
CA VAL A 33 -1.40 -13.45 -6.30
C VAL A 33 -2.21 -12.88 -5.13
N ALA A 34 -3.50 -12.61 -5.31
CA ALA A 34 -4.36 -12.08 -4.24
C ALA A 34 -4.52 -13.11 -3.10
N THR A 35 -4.79 -14.36 -3.47
CA THR A 35 -4.92 -15.47 -2.51
C THR A 35 -3.61 -15.72 -1.76
N TYR A 36 -2.47 -15.74 -2.47
CA TYR A 36 -1.17 -15.91 -1.82
C TYR A 36 -0.80 -14.72 -0.94
N LYS A 37 -1.10 -13.47 -1.33
CA LYS A 37 -0.93 -12.30 -0.45
C LYS A 37 -1.71 -12.45 0.85
N PHE A 38 -2.94 -12.92 0.75
CA PHE A 38 -3.77 -13.17 1.92
C PHE A 38 -3.20 -14.30 2.78
N LEU A 39 -2.84 -15.44 2.18
CA LEU A 39 -2.29 -16.60 2.90
C LEU A 39 -0.93 -16.29 3.56
N LEU A 40 -0.03 -15.62 2.84
CA LEU A 40 1.26 -15.16 3.36
C LEU A 40 1.06 -14.12 4.45
N GLY A 41 0.11 -13.19 4.29
CA GLY A 41 -0.26 -12.27 5.36
C GLY A 41 -0.75 -13.02 6.60
N LEU A 42 -1.64 -13.99 6.41
CA LEU A 42 -2.24 -14.77 7.49
C LEU A 42 -1.23 -15.66 8.23
N MET A 43 -0.20 -16.20 7.57
CA MET A 43 0.86 -16.96 8.25
C MET A 43 1.96 -16.06 8.80
N LEU A 44 2.45 -15.10 8.01
CA LEU A 44 3.64 -14.34 8.36
C LEU A 44 3.34 -13.33 9.48
N PHE A 45 2.16 -12.72 9.49
CA PHE A 45 1.81 -11.71 10.48
C PHE A 45 1.74 -12.29 11.92
N PRO A 46 1.02 -13.39 12.20
CA PRO A 46 1.04 -13.98 13.54
C PRO A 46 2.42 -14.55 13.90
N THR A 47 3.16 -15.10 12.93
CA THR A 47 4.54 -15.59 13.18
C THR A 47 5.47 -14.45 13.57
N TRP A 48 5.39 -13.32 12.87
CA TRP A 48 6.17 -12.12 13.16
C TRP A 48 5.78 -11.51 14.51
N LEU A 49 4.48 -11.46 14.81
CA LEU A 49 3.96 -10.96 16.07
C LEU A 49 4.39 -11.85 17.24
N ALA A 50 4.37 -13.18 17.07
CA ALA A 50 4.89 -14.13 18.05
C ALA A 50 6.39 -13.94 18.29
N LEU A 51 7.18 -13.70 17.24
CA LEU A 51 8.60 -13.37 17.33
C LEU A 51 8.84 -12.07 18.12
N LEU A 52 8.13 -11.00 17.78
CA LEU A 52 8.22 -9.72 18.47
C LEU A 52 7.78 -9.83 19.93
N ALA A 53 6.68 -10.54 20.19
CA ALA A 53 6.15 -10.73 21.53
C ALA A 53 7.10 -11.59 22.38
N SER A 54 7.74 -12.61 21.79
CA SER A 54 8.75 -13.42 22.47
C SER A 54 10.00 -12.61 22.80
N LEU A 55 10.47 -11.78 21.86
CA LEU A 55 11.66 -10.94 22.05
C LEU A 55 11.40 -9.83 23.07
N ALA A 56 10.25 -9.16 22.99
CA ALA A 56 9.83 -8.14 23.93
C ALA A 56 9.54 -8.74 25.32
N GLY A 57 8.92 -9.92 25.36
CA GLY A 57 8.69 -10.70 26.56
C GLY A 57 9.98 -11.13 27.25
N TRP A 58 10.99 -11.52 26.48
CA TRP A 58 12.31 -11.86 27.03
C TRP A 58 13.03 -10.64 27.62
N ARG A 59 12.90 -9.46 26.99
CA ARG A 59 13.59 -8.24 27.46
C ARG A 59 12.87 -7.50 28.59
N TRP A 60 11.55 -7.45 28.55
CA TRP A 60 10.71 -6.60 29.41
C TRP A 60 9.60 -7.37 30.15
N GLY A 61 9.58 -8.71 30.06
CA GLY A 61 8.57 -9.54 30.71
C GLY A 61 7.16 -9.37 30.13
N GLY A 62 6.13 -9.57 30.94
CA GLY A 62 4.72 -9.47 30.51
C GLY A 62 4.34 -8.12 29.91
N TRP A 63 4.99 -7.03 30.32
CA TRP A 63 4.80 -5.69 29.75
C TRP A 63 5.28 -5.59 28.30
N GLY A 64 6.34 -6.30 27.94
CA GLY A 64 6.80 -6.40 26.56
C GLY A 64 5.79 -7.10 25.66
N ILE A 65 5.17 -8.18 26.14
CA ILE A 65 4.11 -8.90 25.42
C ILE A 65 2.90 -7.98 25.24
N ALA A 66 2.43 -7.34 26.31
CA ALA A 66 1.28 -6.43 26.27
C ALA A 66 1.51 -5.25 25.31
N GLY A 67 2.71 -4.65 25.34
CA GLY A 67 3.10 -3.59 24.40
C GLY A 67 3.12 -4.06 22.95
N THR A 68 3.52 -5.30 22.68
CA THR A 68 3.53 -5.86 21.33
C THR A 68 2.11 -6.08 20.80
N VAL A 69 1.21 -6.60 21.63
CA VAL A 69 -0.22 -6.74 21.28
C VAL A 69 -0.84 -5.37 21.02
N LEU A 70 -0.58 -4.39 21.87
CA LEU A 70 -1.07 -3.02 21.68
C LEU A 70 -0.54 -2.39 20.39
N ALA A 71 0.74 -2.60 20.08
CA ALA A 71 1.34 -2.13 18.83
C ALA A 71 0.70 -2.78 17.59
N ALA A 72 0.35 -4.06 17.66
CA ALA A 72 -0.35 -4.75 16.58
C ALA A 72 -1.78 -4.20 16.37
N VAL A 73 -2.50 -3.91 17.45
CA VAL A 73 -3.82 -3.27 17.38
C VAL A 73 -3.71 -1.86 16.77
N LEU A 74 -2.72 -1.08 17.20
CA LEU A 74 -2.44 0.24 16.63
C LEU A 74 -2.08 0.17 15.14
N ALA A 75 -1.30 -0.84 14.74
CA ALA A 75 -0.98 -1.08 13.33
C ALA A 75 -2.25 -1.40 12.52
N PHE A 76 -3.17 -2.19 13.07
CA PHE A 76 -4.46 -2.50 12.45
C PHE A 76 -5.33 -1.25 12.25
N ILE A 77 -5.38 -0.38 13.26
CA ILE A 77 -6.09 0.92 13.17
C ILE A 77 -5.40 1.88 12.19
N ALA A 78 -4.09 1.75 11.99
CA ALA A 78 -3.33 2.57 11.05
C ALA A 78 -3.42 2.09 9.59
N LEU A 79 -3.95 0.89 9.31
CA LEU A 79 -4.09 0.36 7.94
C LEU A 79 -4.84 1.29 6.99
N PRO A 80 -6.01 1.89 7.35
CA PRO A 80 -6.72 2.80 6.46
C PRO A 80 -5.89 4.02 6.07
N LEU A 81 -5.00 4.46 6.96
CA LEU A 81 -4.07 5.56 6.69
C LEU A 81 -2.99 5.12 5.69
N ALA A 82 -2.49 3.89 5.84
CA ALA A 82 -1.53 3.31 4.91
C ALA A 82 -2.14 3.05 3.53
N GLU A 83 -3.43 2.66 3.46
CA GLU A 83 -4.19 2.50 2.22
C GLU A 83 -4.25 3.83 1.45
N ARG A 84 -4.62 4.92 2.14
CA ARG A 84 -4.66 6.28 1.55
C ARG A 84 -3.29 6.70 1.02
N VAL A 85 -2.23 6.51 1.81
CA VAL A 85 -0.87 6.83 1.39
C VAL A 85 -0.45 5.98 0.17
N ARG A 86 -0.90 4.72 0.10
CA ARG A 86 -0.59 3.83 -1.02
C ARG A 86 -1.32 4.23 -2.29
N GLU A 87 -2.57 4.65 -2.19
CA GLU A 87 -3.35 5.23 -3.30
C GLU A 87 -2.69 6.52 -3.81
N ASP A 88 -2.33 7.43 -2.90
CA ASP A 88 -1.63 8.68 -3.25
C ASP A 88 -0.28 8.40 -3.93
N VAL A 89 0.51 7.47 -3.41
CA VAL A 89 1.78 7.08 -4.01
C VAL A 89 1.57 6.38 -5.36
N GLN A 90 0.53 5.56 -5.52
CA GLN A 90 0.19 4.98 -6.82
C GLN A 90 -0.29 6.03 -7.83
N ALA A 91 -1.04 7.04 -7.39
CA ALA A 91 -1.45 8.16 -8.22
C ALA A 91 -0.24 8.98 -8.67
N ILE A 92 0.65 9.34 -7.74
CA ILE A 92 1.89 10.07 -8.02
C ILE A 92 2.83 9.24 -8.91
N ARG A 93 2.99 7.95 -8.65
CA ARG A 93 3.85 7.07 -9.45
C ARG A 93 3.24 6.79 -10.82
N GLY A 94 1.92 6.69 -10.91
CA GLY A 94 1.19 6.62 -12.18
C GLY A 94 1.35 7.90 -12.99
N PHE A 95 1.34 9.05 -12.33
CA PHE A 95 1.60 10.36 -12.94
C PHE A 95 3.04 10.50 -13.40
N LEU A 96 4.03 10.13 -12.57
CA LEU A 96 5.47 10.18 -12.91
C LEU A 96 5.87 9.15 -13.97
N ARG A 97 5.18 8.02 -14.04
CA ARG A 97 5.42 6.97 -15.05
C ARG A 97 4.65 7.23 -16.35
N ARG A 98 3.72 8.20 -16.35
CA ARG A 98 3.09 8.74 -17.54
C ARG A 98 4.10 9.68 -18.19
N ASP A 99 4.92 9.09 -19.05
CA ASP A 99 5.87 9.80 -19.90
C ASP A 99 5.11 10.95 -20.58
N GLU A 100 5.60 12.19 -20.47
CA GLU A 100 4.95 13.39 -21.01
C GLU A 100 4.69 13.27 -22.53
N ARG A 101 5.41 12.37 -23.19
CA ARG A 101 5.24 11.96 -24.60
C ARG A 101 3.91 11.24 -24.88
N ALA A 102 3.31 10.57 -23.90
CA ALA A 102 2.00 9.94 -24.03
C ALA A 102 0.85 10.91 -23.75
N LEU A 103 1.14 12.10 -23.19
CA LEU A 103 0.14 13.15 -22.96
C LEU A 103 -0.16 13.93 -24.24
N ALA A 104 0.85 14.20 -25.06
CA ALA A 104 0.72 14.91 -26.34
C ALA A 104 -0.35 14.30 -27.27
N PRO A 105 -0.36 12.97 -27.55
CA PRO A 105 -1.38 12.38 -28.41
C PRO A 105 -2.78 12.44 -27.78
N LEU A 106 -2.91 12.36 -26.45
CA LEU A 106 -4.20 12.45 -25.76
C LEU A 106 -4.78 13.87 -25.76
N LEU A 107 -3.92 14.89 -25.73
CA LEU A 107 -4.33 16.29 -25.88
C LEU A 107 -4.76 16.59 -27.32
N ASP A 108 -4.08 15.98 -28.30
CA ASP A 108 -4.45 16.05 -29.71
C ASP A 108 -5.77 15.32 -29.99
N GLU A 109 -5.96 14.13 -29.41
CA GLU A 109 -7.24 13.39 -29.46
C GLU A 109 -8.36 14.20 -28.80
N ARG A 110 -8.09 14.84 -27.66
CA ARG A 110 -9.06 15.70 -26.98
C ARG A 110 -9.39 16.95 -27.81
N ALA A 111 -8.42 17.52 -28.53
CA ALA A 111 -8.65 18.63 -29.43
C ALA A 111 -9.49 18.21 -30.66
N GLN A 112 -9.22 17.03 -31.22
CA GLN A 112 -10.01 16.47 -32.32
C GLN A 112 -11.44 16.14 -31.90
N LEU A 113 -11.64 15.55 -30.71
CA LEU A 113 -12.97 15.23 -30.20
C LEU A 113 -13.81 16.49 -29.93
N LEU A 114 -13.20 17.57 -29.47
CA LEU A 114 -13.90 18.84 -29.29
C LEU A 114 -14.16 19.59 -30.60
N ALA A 115 -13.29 19.42 -31.59
CA ALA A 115 -13.55 19.92 -32.94
C ALA A 115 -14.67 19.13 -33.63
N ALA A 116 -14.77 17.82 -33.37
CA ALA A 116 -15.82 16.95 -33.92
C ALA A 116 -17.17 17.13 -33.22
N PHE A 117 -17.16 17.42 -31.91
CA PHE A 117 -18.36 17.56 -31.08
C PHE A 117 -18.32 18.87 -30.28
N PRO A 118 -18.62 20.02 -30.93
CA PRO A 118 -18.54 21.34 -30.30
C PRO A 118 -19.55 21.51 -29.16
N GLU A 119 -20.64 20.75 -29.14
CA GLU A 119 -21.61 20.74 -28.03
C GLU A 119 -21.00 20.35 -26.66
N LEU A 120 -19.95 19.52 -26.65
CA LEU A 120 -19.26 19.13 -25.42
C LEU A 120 -18.39 20.24 -24.82
N ALA A 121 -18.04 21.26 -25.61
CA ALA A 121 -17.28 22.42 -25.12
C ALA A 121 -18.16 23.40 -24.32
N ILE A 122 -19.45 23.44 -24.64
CA ILE A 122 -20.40 24.43 -24.12
C ILE A 122 -20.91 24.03 -22.72
N ASP A 123 -20.95 22.73 -22.41
CA ASP A 123 -21.56 22.21 -21.17
C ASP A 123 -20.66 22.35 -19.92
N ARG A 124 -19.44 22.89 -20.06
CA ARG A 124 -18.49 23.06 -18.94
C ARG A 124 -18.48 24.49 -18.37
N GLU A 125 -19.11 25.45 -19.03
CA GLU A 125 -19.19 26.86 -18.58
C GLU A 125 -20.52 27.22 -17.88
N ARG A 126 -21.40 26.22 -17.65
CA ARG A 126 -22.58 26.35 -16.77
C ARG A 126 -22.33 25.70 -15.42
#